data_AF-A0A1I4D2N3-F1
#
_entry.id   AF-A0A1I4D2N3-F1
#
_cell.length_a   1.000
_cell.length_b   1.000
_cell.length_c   1.000
_cell.angle_alpha   90.00
_cell.angle_beta   90.00
_cell.angle_gamma   90.00
#
_symmetry.space_group_name_H-M   'P 1'
#
loop_
_entity.id
_entity.type
_entity.pdbx_description
1 polymer ?
#
loop_
_entity_poly.entity_id
_entity_poly.type
_entity_poly.pdbx_seq_one_letter_code
_entity_poly.pdbx_strand_id
1 'polypeptide(L)' 'TSLKIRKRIEEGFGWLKTVGGLRKTKLIGRAKLSAQLLLGFSVYNLIRLGSLSGWWRGSHV' A
#
# COMPACT_ATOMS: atom_id res chain seq x y z
N THR A 1 -16.72 2.90 -14.08
CA THR A 1 -16.23 4.08 -14.80
C THR A 1 -14.80 4.36 -14.38
N SER A 2 -13.85 4.29 -15.31
CA SER A 2 -12.37 4.28 -15.17
C SER A 2 -11.76 5.02 -13.95
N LEU A 3 -12.31 6.16 -13.56
CA LEU A 3 -11.85 7.00 -12.45
C LEU A 3 -11.90 6.32 -11.06
N LYS A 4 -12.92 5.49 -10.78
CA LYS A 4 -13.03 4.81 -9.46
C LYS A 4 -11.91 3.79 -9.23
N ILE A 5 -11.44 3.14 -10.31
CA ILE A 5 -10.35 2.16 -10.26
C ILE A 5 -9.02 2.89 -10.11
N ARG A 6 -8.81 3.99 -10.86
CA ARG A 6 -7.62 4.83 -10.74
C ARG A 6 -7.43 5.38 -9.33
N LYS A 7 -8.49 5.93 -8.73
CA LYS A 7 -8.45 6.44 -7.35
C LYS A 7 -8.00 5.38 -6.36
N ARG A 8 -8.51 4.15 -6.46
CA ARG A 8 -8.13 3.03 -5.58
C ARG A 8 -6.65 2.65 -5.73
N ILE A 9 -6.13 2.67 -6.95
CA ILE A 9 -4.71 2.43 -7.22
C ILE A 9 -3.87 3.57 -6.64
N GLU A 10 -4.26 4.82 -6.88
CA GLU A 10 -3.56 6.01 -6.38
C GLU A 10 -3.54 6.08 -4.85
N GLU A 11 -4.62 5.68 -4.18
CA GLU A 11 -4.68 5.58 -2.71
C GLU A 11 -3.69 4.55 -2.17
N GLY A 12 -3.64 3.35 -2.76
CA GLY A 12 -2.68 2.31 -2.37
C GLY A 12 -1.23 2.72 -2.59
N PHE A 13 -0.92 3.31 -3.76
CA PHE A 13 0.41 3.85 -4.03
C PHE A 13 0.76 5.06 -3.17
N GLY A 14 -0.22 5.89 -2.81
CA GLY A 14 -0.05 7.02 -1.89
C GLY A 14 0.33 6.55 -0.49
N TRP A 15 -0.42 5.59 0.06
CA TRP A 15 -0.13 4.98 1.36
C TRP A 15 1.23 4.29 1.38
N LEU A 16 1.57 3.60 0.30
CA LEU A 16 2.84 2.91 0.19
C LEU A 16 4.04 3.87 0.15
N LYS A 17 3.87 5.07 -0.40
CA LYS A 17 4.90 6.12 -0.36
C LYS A 17 5.03 6.78 1.01
N THR A 18 3.94 6.90 1.78
CA THR A 18 3.94 7.54 3.11
C THR A 18 4.35 6.58 4.22
N VAL A 19 3.75 5.39 4.27
CA VAL A 19 3.97 4.38 5.32
C VAL A 19 5.04 3.36 4.91
N GLY A 20 5.03 2.91 3.65
CA GLY A 20 5.99 1.92 3.14
C GLY A 20 7.39 2.44 2.81
N GLY A 21 7.67 3.71 3.12
CA GLY A 21 8.99 4.33 2.90
C GLY A 21 9.42 4.43 1.43
N LEU A 22 8.51 4.21 0.48
CA LEU A 22 8.82 4.16 -0.95
C LEU A 22 8.98 5.53 -1.60
N ARG A 23 8.87 6.63 -0.84
CA ARG A 23 9.13 8.00 -1.33
C ARG A 23 10.61 8.25 -1.67
N LYS A 24 11.54 7.61 -0.94
CA LYS A 24 12.99 7.63 -1.20
C LYS A 24 13.57 6.24 -0.95
N THR A 25 13.23 5.27 -1.81
CA THR A 25 13.81 3.92 -1.71
C THR A 25 15.32 3.96 -1.94
N LYS A 26 16.08 3.45 -0.98
CA LYS A 26 17.54 3.21 -1.12
C LYS A 26 17.85 1.89 -1.85
N LEU A 27 16.82 1.15 -2.28
CA LEU A 27 16.97 -0.09 -3.01
C LEU A 27 17.32 0.19 -4.48
N ILE A 28 18.44 -0.39 -4.93
CA ILE A 28 18.90 -0.29 -6.31
C ILE A 28 18.57 -1.62 -7.01
N GLY A 29 17.90 -1.53 -8.16
CA GLY A 29 17.53 -2.67 -9.00
C GLY A 29 16.04 -3.01 -8.95
N ARG A 30 15.49 -3.37 -10.12
CA ARG A 30 14.06 -3.67 -10.33
C ARG A 30 13.55 -4.79 -9.43
N ALA A 31 14.33 -5.86 -9.25
CA ALA A 31 13.94 -7.00 -8.42
C ALA A 31 13.73 -6.63 -6.94
N LYS A 32 14.63 -5.80 -6.37
CA LYS A 32 14.54 -5.36 -4.98
C LYS A 32 13.35 -4.41 -4.78
N LEU A 33 13.13 -3.50 -5.72
CA LEU A 33 11.97 -2.61 -5.71
C LEU A 33 10.65 -3.40 -5.81
N SER A 34 10.58 -4.38 -6.71
CA SER A 34 9.42 -5.25 -6.87
C SER A 34 9.12 -6.06 -5.60
N ALA A 35 10.14 -6.58 -4.92
CA ALA A 35 9.97 -7.27 -3.64
C ALA A 35 9.40 -6.34 -2.55
N GLN A 36 9.93 -5.12 -2.41
CA GLN A 36 9.41 -4.16 -1.42
C GLN A 36 7.98 -3.71 -1.76
N LEU A 37 7.66 -3.53 -3.05
CA LEU A 37 6.31 -3.23 -3.51
C LEU A 37 5.33 -4.37 -3.18
N LEU A 38 5.69 -5.62 -3.49
CA LEU A 38 4.85 -6.80 -3.22
C LEU A 38 4.57 -6.97 -1.73
N LEU A 39 5.60 -6.82 -0.90
CA LEU A 39 5.45 -6.87 0.55
C LEU A 39 4.54 -5.74 1.05
N GLY A 40 4.75 -4.51 0.58
CA GLY A 40 3.92 -3.36 0.97
C GLY A 40 2.46 -3.49 0.56
N PHE A 41 2.17 -3.96 -0.65
CA PHE A 41 0.79 -4.23 -1.10
C PHE A 41 0.14 -5.40 -0.35
N SER A 42 0.93 -6.41 0.04
CA SER A 42 0.42 -7.52 0.85
C SER A 42 -0.02 -7.03 2.23
N VAL A 43 0.79 -6.19 2.89
CA VAL A 43 0.43 -5.56 4.16
C VAL A 43 -0.79 -4.66 4.01
N TYR A 44 -0.86 -3.85 2.94
CA TYR A 44 -2.03 -3.02 2.67
C TYR A 44 -3.32 -3.84 2.53
N ASN A 45 -3.25 -4.98 1.83
CA ASN A 45 -4.39 -5.89 1.72
C ASN A 45 -4.79 -6.49 3.07
N LEU A 46 -3.83 -6.89 3.92
CA LEU A 46 -4.12 -7.40 5.27
C LEU A 46 -4.79 -6.35 6.16
N ILE A 47 -4.31 -5.10 6.15
CA ILE A 47 -4.93 -3.99 6.88
C ILE A 47 -6.36 -3.75 6.37
N ARG A 48 -6.57 -3.81 5.06
CA ARG A 48 -7.92 -3.68 4.46
C ARG A 48 -8.85 -4.82 4.88
N LEU A 49 -8.36 -6.06 4.95
CA LEU A 49 -9.12 -7.21 5.43
C LEU A 49 -9.45 -7.10 6.93
N GLY A 50 -8.50 -6.64 7.75
CA GLY A 50 -8.74 -6.33 9.16
C GLY A 50 -9.82 -5.26 9.33
N SER A 51 -9.82 -4.24 8.48
CA SER A 51 -10.80 -3.17 8.52
C SER A 51 -12.19 -3.64 8.09
N LEU A 52 -12.26 -4.55 7.12
CA LEU A 52 -13.52 -5.12 6.64
C LEU A 52 -14.11 -6.14 7.63
N SER A 53 -13.26 -6.93 8.29
CA SER A 53 -13.67 -7.90 9.33
C SER A 53 -14.02 -7.24 10.67
N GLY A 54 -13.81 -5.92 10.80
CA GLY A 54 -14.16 -5.16 12.00
C GLY A 54 -13.17 -5.32 13.16
N TRP A 55 -12.14 -6.18 13.03
CA TRP A 55 -11.08 -6.27 14.05
C TRP A 55 -10.22 -5.01 14.06
N TRP A 56 -10.05 -4.38 12.90
CA TRP A 56 -9.15 -3.23 12.75
C TRP A 56 -9.98 -1.97 12.64
N ARG A 57 -10.17 -1.33 13.79
CA ARG A 57 -10.81 -0.02 13.90
C ARG A 57 -9.72 1.01 13.61
N GLY A 58 -9.62 1.44 12.35
CA GLY A 58 -8.60 2.36 11.87
C GLY A 58 -8.63 3.69 12.61
N SER A 59 -7.95 3.75 13.75
CA SER A 59 -7.60 4.95 14.46
C SER A 59 -6.11 5.18 14.17
N HIS A 60 -5.80 6.30 13.51
CA HIS A 60 -4.46 6.78 13.15
C HIS A 60 -3.81 6.13 11.92
N VAL A 61 -4.19 6.63 10.74
CA VAL A 61 -3.28 7.33 9.81
C VAL A 61 -4.02 8.47 9.13
#